data_AF-A0A380CRB8-F1
#
_entry.id   AF-A0A380CRB8-F1
#
_cell.length_a   1.000
_cell.length_b   1.000
_cell.length_c   1.000
_cell.angle_alpha   90.00
_cell.angle_beta   90.00
_cell.angle_gamma   90.00
#
_symmetry.space_group_name_H-M   'P 1'
#
loop_
_entity.id
_entity.type
_entity.pdbx_description
1 polymer ?
#
loop_
_entity_poly.entity_id
_entity_poly.type
_entity_poly.pdbx_seq_one_letter_code
_entity_poly.pdbx_strand_id
1 'polypeptide(L)' 'METLPFTKFGFNLFDLDKFKTAISESSFIMKSALKRAEYVNSKMGDPVLREYWIALLSPENEHTKAEKPLTP' A
#
# COMPACT_ATOMS: atom_id res chain seq x y z
N MET A 1 -16.39 13.02 5.99
CA MET A 1 -15.04 12.94 5.41
C MET A 1 -14.32 14.21 5.83
N GLU A 2 -13.36 14.12 6.75
CA GLU A 2 -12.58 15.29 7.19
C GLU A 2 -11.28 15.34 6.38
N THR A 3 -11.18 16.34 5.52
CA THR A 3 -9.95 16.71 4.81
C THR A 3 -8.99 17.38 5.79
N LEU A 4 -7.80 16.81 5.99
CA LEU A 4 -6.77 17.44 6.82
C LEU A 4 -6.28 18.74 6.13
N PRO A 5 -6.19 19.90 6.83
CA PRO A 5 -6.10 21.22 6.18
C PRO A 5 -4.76 21.58 5.51
N PHE A 6 -3.75 20.70 5.46
CA PHE A 6 -2.36 21.16 5.33
C PHE A 6 -1.55 20.57 4.18
N THR A 7 -2.15 19.91 3.20
CA THR A 7 -1.38 19.37 2.07
C THR A 7 -1.84 19.94 0.75
N LYS A 8 -0.97 20.76 0.10
CA LYS A 8 -1.15 21.27 -1.28
C LYS A 8 -1.47 20.17 -2.30
N PHE A 9 -1.12 18.93 -1.98
CA PHE A 9 -1.54 17.72 -2.66
C PHE A 9 -2.39 16.95 -1.66
N GLY A 10 -3.71 16.94 -1.79
CA GLY A 10 -4.62 16.36 -0.78
C GLY A 10 -4.26 14.92 -0.40
N PHE A 11 -3.50 14.75 0.68
CA PHE A 11 -3.26 13.43 1.25
C PHE A 11 -4.52 13.04 2.00
N ASN A 12 -5.28 12.12 1.42
CA ASN A 12 -6.35 11.44 2.14
C ASN A 12 -5.71 10.69 3.32
N LEU A 13 -6.30 10.82 4.51
CA LEU A 13 -5.98 9.95 5.63
C LEU A 13 -6.07 8.51 5.11
N PHE A 14 -4.94 7.78 5.16
CA PHE A 14 -4.78 6.53 4.44
C PHE A 14 -5.76 5.48 5.00
N ASP A 15 -6.76 5.16 4.20
CA ASP A 15 -7.75 4.13 4.47
C ASP A 15 -7.37 2.89 3.65
N LEU A 16 -6.98 1.82 4.36
CA LEU A 16 -6.54 0.58 3.72
C LEU A 16 -7.63 -0.02 2.82
N ASP A 17 -8.91 0.16 3.16
CA ASP A 17 -10.00 -0.40 2.39
C ASP A 17 -10.26 0.38 1.11
N LYS A 18 -10.07 1.71 1.15
CA LYS A 18 -10.03 2.51 -0.09
C LYS A 18 -8.85 2.14 -0.97
N PHE A 19 -7.67 1.90 -0.37
CA PHE A 19 -6.51 1.42 -1.11
C PHE A 19 -6.78 0.06 -1.76
N LYS A 20 -7.34 -0.92 -1.02
CA LYS A 20 -7.74 -2.23 -1.57
C LYS A 20 -8.73 -2.10 -2.72
N THR A 21 -9.71 -1.20 -2.61
CA THR A 21 -10.68 -0.93 -3.67
C THR A 21 -9.98 -0.41 -4.92
N ALA A 22 -9.10 0.58 -4.78
CA ALA A 22 -8.33 1.11 -5.92
C ALA A 22 -7.43 0.06 -6.57
N ILE A 23 -6.81 -0.82 -5.76
CA ILE A 23 -5.99 -1.93 -6.29
C ILE A 23 -6.86 -2.95 -7.02
N SER A 24 -8.08 -3.23 -6.56
CA SER A 24 -8.99 -4.18 -7.21
C SER A 24 -9.45 -3.74 -8.61
N GLU A 25 -9.37 -2.44 -8.90
CA GLU A 25 -9.66 -1.86 -10.22
C GLU A 25 -8.41 -1.79 -11.13
N SER A 26 -7.26 -2.30 -10.66
CA SER A 26 -5.97 -2.28 -11.36
C SER A 26 -5.51 -3.69 -11.74
N SER A 27 -4.45 -3.80 -12.55
CA SER A 27 -3.80 -5.06 -12.92
C SER A 27 -2.81 -5.60 -11.86
N PHE A 28 -2.87 -5.07 -10.64
CA PHE A 28 -2.01 -5.48 -9.54
C PHE A 28 -2.78 -6.31 -8.51
N ILE A 29 -2.11 -7.34 -7.99
CA ILE A 29 -2.60 -8.17 -6.89
C ILE A 29 -1.85 -7.79 -5.62
N MET A 30 -2.59 -7.46 -4.58
CA MET A 30 -2.02 -7.22 -3.25
C MET A 30 -1.59 -8.55 -2.61
N LYS A 31 -0.30 -8.66 -2.29
CA LYS A 31 0.29 -9.86 -1.65
C LYS A 31 0.29 -9.76 -0.13
N SER A 32 0.57 -8.57 0.39
CA SER A 32 0.55 -8.32 1.83
C SER A 32 0.40 -6.82 2.11
N ALA A 33 -0.05 -6.52 3.33
CA ALA A 33 -0.06 -5.18 3.88
C ALA A 33 0.41 -5.23 5.33
N LEU A 34 1.27 -4.30 5.72
CA LEU A 34 1.85 -4.22 7.05
C LEU A 34 1.65 -2.82 7.63
N LYS A 35 1.05 -2.74 8.82
CA LYS A 35 0.97 -1.48 9.56
C LYS A 35 2.28 -1.25 10.30
N ARG A 36 2.82 -0.05 10.20
CA ARG A 36 4.01 0.40 10.93
C ARG A 36 3.71 1.72 11.64
N ALA A 37 4.46 1.95 12.71
CA ALA A 37 4.47 3.20 13.44
C ALA A 37 5.91 3.52 13.82
N GLU A 38 6.32 4.77 13.63
CA GLU A 38 7.68 5.23 13.93
C GLU A 38 7.64 6.67 14.47
N TYR A 39 8.63 7.02 15.30
CA TYR A 39 8.84 8.41 15.69
C TYR A 39 9.80 9.06 14.69
N VAL A 40 9.37 10.19 14.12
CA VAL A 40 10.19 11.02 13.23
C VAL A 40 10.24 12.43 13.75
N ASN A 41 11.31 13.17 13.46
CA ASN A 41 11.33 14.60 13.74
C ASN A 41 10.58 15.34 12.64
N SER A 42 9.67 16.22 13.03
CA SER A 42 8.98 17.12 12.12
C SER A 42 9.96 18.14 11.53
N LYS A 43 9.51 18.92 10.54
CA LYS A 43 10.33 20.04 10.01
C LYS A 43 10.67 21.09 11.07
N MET A 44 9.90 21.17 12.14
CA MET A 44 10.14 22.07 13.27
C MET A 44 11.04 21.45 14.35
N GLY A 45 11.47 20.20 14.17
CA GLY A 45 12.33 19.48 15.11
C GLY A 45 11.56 18.66 16.16
N ASP A 46 10.24 18.84 16.27
CA ASP A 46 9.43 18.10 17.25
C ASP A 46 9.29 16.62 16.88
N PRO A 47 9.44 15.68 17.84
CA PRO A 47 9.16 14.27 17.59
C PRO A 47 7.67 14.05 17.38
N VAL A 48 7.30 13.40 16.28
CA VAL A 48 5.92 13.06 15.94
C VAL A 48 5.80 11.56 15.66
N LEU A 49 4.75 10.95 16.17
CA LEU A 49 4.39 9.57 15.85
C LEU A 49 3.76 9.53 14.45
N ARG A 50 4.36 8.78 13.54
CA ARG A 50 3.85 8.55 12.19
C ARG A 50 3.38 7.11 12.06
N GLU A 51 2.10 6.93 11.77
CA GLU A 51 1.53 5.63 11.41
C GLU A 51 1.32 5.54 9.89
N TYR A 52 1.66 4.39 9.30
CA TYR A 52 1.50 4.16 7.87
C TYR A 52 1.37 2.67 7.53
N TRP A 53 0.89 2.39 6.33
CA TRP A 53 0.83 1.05 5.76
C TRP A 53 1.91 0.87 4.69
N ILE A 54 2.53 -0.30 4.67
CA ILE A 54 3.38 -0.77 3.57
C ILE A 54 2.63 -1.90 2.88
N ALA A 55 2.33 -1.75 1.60
CA ALA A 55 1.69 -2.79 0.80
C ALA A 55 2.66 -3.34 -0.25
N LEU A 56 2.71 -4.67 -0.37
CA LEU A 56 3.44 -5.34 -1.44
C LEU A 56 2.44 -5.76 -2.52
N LEU A 57 2.69 -5.32 -3.75
CA LEU A 57 1.88 -5.64 -4.93
C LEU A 57 2.72 -6.46 -5.91
N SER A 58 2.08 -7.35 -6.65
CA SER A 58 2.66 -7.95 -7.87
C SER A 58 1.74 -7.66 -9.05
N PRO A 59 2.26 -7.61 -10.28
CA PRO A 59 1.40 -7.73 -11.45
C PRO A 59 0.61 -9.04 -11.37
N GLU A 60 -0.59 -9.03 -11.93
CA GLU A 60 -1.33 -10.23 -12.28
C GLU A 60 -0.60 -10.91 -13.45
N ASN A 61 0.31 -11.86 -13.16
CA ASN A 61 1.08 -12.53 -14.22
C ASN A 61 0.21 -13.54 -14.98
N GLU A 62 0.17 -13.40 -16.32
CA GLU A 62 -0.46 -14.30 -17.30
C GLU A 62 0.24 -15.67 -17.47
N HIS A 63 1.30 -16.01 -16.72
CA HIS A 63 2.02 -17.27 -16.93
C HIS A 63 2.34 -18.02 -15.63
N THR A 64 1.34 -18.76 -15.14
CA THR A 64 1.56 -20.05 -14.47
C THR A 64 0.76 -21.13 -15.20
N LYS A 65 1.06 -21.34 -16.50
CA LYS A 65 0.78 -22.67 -17.08
C LYS A 65 1.81 -23.61 -16.45
N ALA A 66 1.31 -24.50 -15.61
CA ALA A 66 2.05 -25.60 -15.03
C ALA A 66 2.90 -26.29 -16.11
N GLU A 67 4.23 -26.21 -15.97
CA GLU A 67 5.10 -27.23 -16.55
C GLU A 67 4.77 -28.53 -15.83
N LYS A 68 3.91 -29.32 -16.46
CA LYS A 68 3.70 -30.72 -16.10
C LYS A 68 5.03 -31.44 -16.39
N PRO A 69 5.65 -32.13 -15.42
CA PRO A 69 6.89 -32.83 -15.69
C PRO A 69 6.65 -33.92 -16.74
N LEU A 70 7.32 -33.81 -17.88
CA LEU A 70 7.44 -34.89 -18.85
C LEU A 70 8.34 -35.97 -18.25
N THR A 71 7.74 -37.10 -17.91
CA THR A 71 8.44 -38.36 -17.63
C THR A 71 8.79 -39.03 -18.97
N PRO A 72 10.03 -39.50 -19.10
CA PRO A 72 10.27 -40.83 -19.66
C PRO A 72 10.88 -41.76 -18.60
#